data_AF-A0A2V1DMP0-F1
#
_entry.id   AF-A0A2V1DMP0-F1
#
_cell.length_a   1.000
_cell.length_b   1.000
_cell.length_c   1.000
_cell.angle_alpha   90.00
_cell.angle_beta   90.00
_cell.angle_gamma   90.00
#
_symmetry.space_group_name_H-M   'P 1'
#
loop_
_entity.id
_entity.type
_entity.pdbx_description
1 polymer ?
#
loop_
_entity_poly.entity_id
_entity_poly.type
_entity_poly.pdbx_seq_one_letter_code
_entity_poly.pdbx_strand_id
1 'polypeptide(L)'
;TFLKEYLHKIKASDTALCECGSIESIAHFLFACRRWRRQRAQLRQQHGQRFGELSYALGGYSSKQEGGQSIDGPMERWKADVAAVKATIEFAKDTGRLQPHEQDAADREEAETEERSQLQAPSPIE
;
A
#
# COMPACT_ATOMS: atom_id res chain seq x y z
N THR A 1 1.37 11.84 -3.65
CA THR A 1 2.83 11.98 -3.90
C THR A 1 3.26 10.96 -4.95
N PHE A 2 3.81 11.39 -6.09
CA PHE A 2 4.21 10.48 -7.18
C PHE A 2 5.64 9.94 -7.01
N LEU A 3 5.96 8.83 -7.67
CA LEU A 3 7.33 8.28 -7.72
C LEU A 3 8.18 9.09 -8.71
N LYS A 4 9.35 9.56 -8.28
CA LYS A 4 10.18 10.46 -9.10
C LYS A 4 10.66 9.86 -10.42
N GLU A 5 10.84 8.54 -10.51
CA GLU A 5 11.18 7.91 -11.80
C GLU A 5 10.16 8.24 -12.89
N TYR A 6 8.86 8.15 -12.58
CA TYR A 6 7.81 8.46 -13.54
C TYR A 6 7.71 9.96 -13.83
N LEU A 7 7.82 10.80 -12.79
CA LEU A 7 7.81 12.25 -12.96
C LEU A 7 8.96 12.72 -13.87
N HIS A 8 10.15 12.15 -13.71
CA HIS A 8 11.29 12.46 -14.55
C HIS A 8 11.07 12.04 -16.02
N LYS A 9 10.50 10.84 -16.26
CA LYS A 9 10.17 10.38 -17.63
C LYS A 9 9.24 11.33 -18.37
N ILE A 10 8.28 11.94 -17.67
CA ILE A 10 7.35 12.92 -18.25
C ILE A 10 7.83 14.36 -18.13
N LYS A 11 9.09 14.60 -17.73
CA LYS A 11 9.69 15.93 -17.53
C LYS A 11 8.96 16.81 -16.50
N ALA A 12 8.22 16.21 -15.57
CA ALA A 12 7.60 16.88 -14.43
C ALA A 12 8.54 16.97 -13.20
N SER A 13 9.72 16.36 -13.27
CA SER A 13 10.77 16.50 -12.27
C SER A 13 12.15 16.46 -12.94
N ASP A 14 13.08 17.27 -12.43
CA ASP A 14 14.46 17.33 -12.92
C ASP A 14 15.29 16.09 -12.55
N THR A 15 14.79 15.23 -11.66
CA THR A 15 15.52 14.05 -11.21
C THR A 15 14.62 12.85 -10.93
N ALA A 16 15.12 11.66 -11.27
CA ALA A 16 14.51 10.39 -10.91
C ALA A 16 14.92 9.90 -9.50
N LEU A 17 15.78 10.63 -8.80
CA LEU A 17 16.41 10.18 -7.55
C LEU A 17 15.52 10.41 -6.32
N CYS A 18 15.33 9.34 -5.56
CA CYS A 18 14.86 9.41 -4.18
C CYS A 18 15.85 10.21 -3.34
N GLU A 19 15.38 10.83 -2.27
CA GLU A 19 16.24 11.53 -1.31
C GLU A 19 17.32 10.63 -0.68
N CYS A 20 17.17 9.30 -0.74
CA CYS A 20 18.22 8.38 -0.29
C CYS A 20 19.33 8.12 -1.35
N GLY A 21 19.27 8.80 -2.50
CA GLY A 21 20.28 8.76 -3.56
C GLY A 21 20.12 7.66 -4.62
N SER A 22 19.08 6.82 -4.54
CA SER A 22 18.78 5.79 -5.54
C SER A 22 17.61 6.21 -6.43
N ILE A 23 17.47 5.62 -7.62
CA ILE A 23 16.31 5.84 -8.48
C ILE A 23 15.02 5.44 -7.74
N GLU A 24 14.04 6.34 -7.73
CA GLU A 24 12.78 6.13 -7.00
C GLU A 24 11.74 5.39 -7.85
N SER A 25 11.90 4.08 -7.95
CA SER A 25 10.92 3.16 -8.54
C SER A 25 9.95 2.59 -7.49
N ILE A 26 8.90 1.88 -7.93
CA ILE A 26 7.97 1.18 -7.02
C ILE A 26 8.74 0.15 -6.17
N ALA A 27 9.60 -0.66 -6.81
CA ALA A 27 10.39 -1.67 -6.11
C ALA A 27 11.35 -1.03 -5.10
N HIS A 28 11.96 0.11 -5.44
CA HIS A 28 12.78 0.85 -4.49
C HIS A 28 11.96 1.32 -3.28
N PHE A 29 10.81 1.95 -3.52
CA PHE A 29 9.93 2.44 -2.48
C PHE A 29 9.47 1.31 -1.55
N LEU A 30 8.99 0.19 -2.10
CA LEU A 30 8.40 -0.94 -1.36
C LEU A 30 9.42 -1.87 -0.69
N PHE A 31 10.65 -1.99 -1.22
CA PHE A 31 11.57 -3.04 -0.74
C PHE A 31 12.96 -2.55 -0.32
N ALA A 32 13.45 -1.43 -0.86
CA ALA A 32 14.87 -1.08 -0.73
C ALA A 32 15.17 0.26 -0.04
N CYS A 33 14.26 1.24 -0.08
CA CYS A 33 14.54 2.58 0.42
C CYS A 33 14.92 2.56 1.91
N ARG A 34 16.12 3.09 2.21
CA ARG A 34 16.68 3.04 3.58
C ARG A 34 15.95 3.96 4.56
N ARG A 35 15.21 4.95 4.07
CA ARG A 35 14.38 5.86 4.89
C ARG A 35 13.25 5.14 5.61
N TRP A 36 12.70 4.10 4.98
CA TRP A 36 11.49 3.41 5.46
C TRP A 36 11.77 2.07 6.13
N ARG A 37 13.01 1.83 6.62
CA ARG A 37 13.37 0.53 7.21
C ARG A 37 12.45 0.11 8.36
N ARG A 38 12.03 1.07 9.20
CA ARG A 38 11.17 0.79 10.37
C ARG A 38 9.75 0.42 9.94
N GLN A 39 9.14 1.24 9.10
CA GLN A 39 7.80 1.02 8.53
C GLN A 39 7.74 -0.29 7.74
N ARG A 40 8.83 -0.68 7.08
CA ARG A 40 8.92 -1.90 6.27
C ARG A 40 9.02 -3.19 7.09
N ALA A 41 9.15 -3.12 8.42
CA ALA A 41 9.31 -4.31 9.25
C ALA A 41 8.10 -5.25 9.16
N GLN A 42 6.89 -4.70 9.31
CA GLN A 42 5.63 -5.45 9.19
C GLN A 42 5.43 -5.99 7.77
N LEU A 43 5.71 -5.17 6.75
CA LEU A 43 5.64 -5.59 5.34
C LEU A 43 6.53 -6.82 5.09
N ARG A 44 7.78 -6.79 5.57
CA ARG A 44 8.72 -7.89 5.43
C ARG A 44 8.24 -9.14 6.16
N GLN A 45 7.69 -8.98 7.36
CA GLN A 45 7.15 -10.10 8.13
C GLN A 45 5.99 -10.78 7.40
N GLN A 46 5.03 -10.00 6.90
CA GLN A 46 3.84 -10.53 6.22
C GLN A 46 4.19 -11.16 4.87
N HIS A 47 5.13 -10.58 4.11
CA HIS A 47 5.52 -11.13 2.81
C HIS A 47 6.41 -12.37 2.89
N GLY A 48 7.10 -12.57 4.01
CA GLY A 48 7.94 -13.74 4.25
C GLY A 48 8.92 -14.01 3.11
N GLN A 49 8.87 -15.24 2.56
CA GLN A 49 9.75 -15.68 1.46
C GLN A 49 9.51 -14.94 0.15
N ARG A 50 8.37 -14.30 -0.02
CA ARG A 50 8.02 -13.53 -1.23
C ARG A 50 8.34 -12.05 -1.11
N PHE A 51 9.00 -11.62 -0.04
CA PHE A 51 9.44 -10.24 0.12
C PHE A 51 10.35 -9.81 -1.04
N GLY A 52 10.01 -8.68 -1.67
CA GLY A 52 10.72 -8.19 -2.87
C GLY A 52 10.00 -8.52 -4.19
N GLU A 53 8.93 -9.31 -4.16
CA GLU A 53 8.11 -9.58 -5.34
C GLU A 53 7.03 -8.53 -5.54
N LEU A 54 7.16 -7.75 -6.61
CA LEU A 54 6.23 -6.66 -6.89
C LEU A 54 4.81 -7.15 -7.20
N SER A 55 4.66 -8.17 -8.04
CA SER A 55 3.33 -8.73 -8.36
C SER A 55 2.62 -9.20 -7.10
N TYR A 56 3.28 -10.00 -6.26
CA TYR A 56 2.70 -10.48 -5.01
C TYR A 56 2.29 -9.34 -4.06
N ALA A 57 3.18 -8.37 -3.86
CA ALA A 57 2.91 -7.22 -2.99
C ALA A 57 1.69 -6.40 -3.40
N LEU A 58 1.41 -6.33 -4.70
CA LEU A 58 0.29 -5.59 -5.29
C LEU A 58 -0.92 -6.48 -5.56
N GLY A 59 -0.89 -7.75 -5.14
CA GLY A 59 -1.99 -8.68 -5.33
C GLY A 59 -2.19 -9.09 -6.79
N GLY A 60 -1.10 -9.17 -7.55
CA GLY A 60 -1.04 -9.63 -8.93
C GLY A 60 -0.38 -11.01 -9.07
N TYR A 61 -0.65 -11.67 -10.19
CA TYR A 61 -0.08 -12.97 -10.53
C TYR A 61 1.40 -12.82 -10.91
N SER A 62 2.28 -13.64 -10.33
CA SER A 62 3.72 -13.60 -10.59
C SER A 62 4.06 -14.32 -11.89
N SER A 63 5.04 -13.78 -12.62
CA SER A 63 5.65 -14.46 -13.76
C SER A 63 6.72 -15.47 -13.34
N LYS A 64 7.05 -15.55 -12.05
CA LYS A 64 8.06 -16.48 -11.54
C LYS A 64 7.59 -17.92 -11.64
N GLN A 65 8.53 -18.81 -11.96
CA GLN A 65 8.31 -20.24 -12.04
C GLN A 65 9.36 -20.98 -11.22
N GLU A 66 8.97 -22.09 -10.62
CA GLU A 66 9.84 -23.03 -9.91
C GLU A 66 9.58 -24.42 -10.49
N GLY A 67 10.65 -25.11 -10.92
CA GLY A 67 10.50 -26.41 -11.59
C GLY A 67 9.66 -26.38 -12.88
N GLY A 68 9.57 -25.22 -13.55
CA GLY A 68 8.72 -25.01 -14.74
C GLY A 68 7.23 -24.80 -14.43
N GLN A 69 6.85 -24.70 -13.16
CA GLN A 69 5.49 -24.41 -12.73
C GLN A 69 5.41 -23.02 -12.10
N SER A 70 4.27 -22.35 -12.30
CA SER A 70 4.00 -21.07 -11.62
C SER A 70 4.06 -21.24 -10.11
N ILE A 71 4.76 -20.33 -9.43
CA ILE A 71 4.78 -20.28 -7.95
C ILE A 71 3.41 -19.89 -7.36
N ASP A 72 2.55 -19.27 -8.18
CA ASP A 72 1.19 -18.87 -7.81
C ASP A 72 0.16 -19.97 -8.14
N GLY A 73 0.61 -21.10 -8.66
CA GLY A 73 -0.26 -22.18 -9.13
C GLY A 73 -1.02 -21.82 -10.41
N PRO A 74 -2.02 -22.61 -10.80
CA PRO A 74 -2.80 -22.38 -12.01
C PRO A 74 -3.65 -21.10 -11.94
N MET A 75 -3.62 -20.30 -13.00
CA MET A 75 -4.22 -18.97 -13.05
C MET A 75 -5.74 -18.99 -12.83
N GLU A 76 -6.42 -20.07 -13.20
CA GLU A 76 -7.88 -20.22 -13.06
C GLU A 76 -8.34 -20.28 -11.59
N ARG A 77 -7.45 -20.69 -10.68
CA ARG A 77 -7.74 -20.79 -9.24
C ARG A 77 -7.00 -19.75 -8.41
N TRP A 78 -6.20 -18.91 -9.06
CA TRP A 78 -5.36 -17.95 -8.37
C TRP A 78 -6.21 -16.87 -7.69
N LYS A 79 -5.80 -16.52 -6.47
CA LYS A 79 -6.35 -15.42 -5.69
C LYS A 79 -5.20 -14.67 -5.03
N ALA A 80 -5.34 -13.36 -4.97
CA ALA A 80 -4.40 -12.51 -4.26
C ALA A 80 -4.39 -12.84 -2.76
N ASP A 81 -3.21 -12.78 -2.15
CA ASP A 81 -3.05 -12.80 -0.71
C ASP A 81 -3.45 -11.44 -0.13
N VAL A 82 -4.68 -11.37 0.41
CA VAL A 82 -5.24 -10.12 0.95
C VAL A 82 -4.43 -9.61 2.14
N ALA A 83 -3.79 -10.48 2.93
CA ALA A 83 -2.95 -10.06 4.04
C ALA A 83 -1.68 -9.37 3.54
N ALA A 84 -1.04 -9.94 2.51
CA ALA A 84 0.12 -9.34 1.87
C ALA A 84 -0.20 -7.97 1.24
N VAL A 85 -1.35 -7.86 0.57
CA VAL A 85 -1.80 -6.59 -0.02
C VAL A 85 -2.10 -5.54 1.05
N LYS A 86 -2.81 -5.92 2.12
CA LYS A 86 -3.09 -5.03 3.25
C LYS A 86 -1.79 -4.51 3.88
N ALA A 87 -0.81 -5.38 4.10
CA ALA A 87 0.49 -4.98 4.62
C ALA A 87 1.21 -3.98 3.69
N THR A 88 1.09 -4.13 2.37
CA THR A 88 1.63 -3.17 1.39
C THR A 88 0.94 -1.81 1.49
N ILE A 89 -0.39 -1.79 1.65
CA ILE A 89 -1.18 -0.56 1.81
C ILE A 89 -0.82 0.12 3.13
N GLU A 90 -0.78 -0.62 4.24
CA GLU A 90 -0.40 -0.11 5.56
C GLU A 90 1.00 0.50 5.53
N PHE A 91 1.97 -0.19 4.93
CA PHE A 91 3.30 0.37 4.70
C PHE A 91 3.23 1.71 3.96
N ALA A 92 2.46 1.80 2.86
CA ALA A 92 2.37 3.02 2.08
C ALA A 92 1.72 4.17 2.87
N LYS A 93 0.71 3.87 3.68
CA LYS A 93 0.06 4.84 4.60
C LYS A 93 1.03 5.33 5.67
N ASP A 94 1.79 4.43 6.30
CA ASP A 94 2.76 4.76 7.35
C ASP A 94 3.93 5.63 6.86
N THR A 95 4.23 5.58 5.57
CA THR A 95 5.21 6.50 4.94
C THR A 95 4.62 7.88 4.59
N GLY A 96 3.31 8.07 4.77
CA GLY A 96 2.57 9.26 4.36
C GLY A 96 2.44 9.41 2.84
N ARG A 97 2.81 8.38 2.07
CA ARG A 97 2.77 8.40 0.59
C ARG A 97 1.41 8.00 0.02
N LEU A 98 0.58 7.39 0.86
CA LEU A 98 -0.81 7.07 0.58
C LEU A 98 -1.69 7.70 1.68
N GLN A 99 -2.19 8.89 1.42
CA GLN A 99 -3.08 9.64 2.34
C GLN A 99 -4.54 9.36 1.93
N PRO A 100 -5.47 9.14 2.87
CA PRO A 100 -6.88 9.36 2.62
C PRO A 100 -7.06 10.81 2.14
N HIS A 101 -7.95 11.05 1.20
CA HIS A 101 -8.22 12.44 0.84
C HIS A 101 -8.92 13.13 2.03
N GLU A 102 -8.61 14.40 2.28
CA GLU A 102 -9.09 15.10 3.49
C GLU A 102 -10.62 15.13 3.58
N GLN A 103 -11.32 15.10 2.45
CA GLN A 103 -12.78 14.97 2.41
C GLN A 103 -13.27 13.59 2.92
N ASP A 104 -12.67 12.46 2.51
CA ASP A 104 -13.01 11.12 3.06
C ASP A 104 -12.88 11.05 4.58
N ALA A 105 -11.88 11.75 5.14
CA ALA A 105 -11.64 11.77 6.56
C ALA A 105 -12.68 12.63 7.29
N ALA A 106 -12.97 13.81 6.75
CA ALA A 106 -14.01 14.70 7.27
C ALA A 106 -15.40 14.04 7.20
N ASP A 107 -15.75 13.44 6.06
CA ASP A 107 -17.04 12.77 5.84
C ASP A 107 -17.24 11.58 6.79
N ARG A 108 -16.16 10.83 7.09
CA ARG A 108 -16.21 9.75 8.11
C ARG A 108 -16.39 10.29 9.52
N GLU A 109 -15.70 11.37 9.87
CA GLU A 109 -15.78 11.97 11.21
C GLU A 109 -17.16 12.61 11.44
N GLU A 110 -17.75 13.20 10.39
CA GLU A 110 -19.13 13.72 10.40
C GLU A 110 -20.15 12.59 10.56
N ALA A 111 -20.02 11.49 9.80
CA ALA A 111 -20.89 10.32 9.92
C ALA A 111 -20.80 9.67 11.32
N GLU A 112 -19.58 9.52 11.87
CA GLU A 112 -19.35 8.99 13.21
C GLU A 112 -19.92 9.92 14.31
N THR A 113 -19.88 11.24 14.08
CA THR A 113 -20.47 12.25 14.99
C THR A 113 -22.00 12.25 14.94
N GLU A 114 -22.58 12.08 13.76
CA GLU A 114 -24.02 12.03 13.57
C GLU A 114 -24.63 10.75 14.14
N GLU A 115 -23.97 9.60 13.96
CA GLU A 115 -24.35 8.34 14.60
C GLU A 115 -24.35 8.46 16.13
N ARG A 116 -23.30 9.07 16.71
CA ARG A 116 -23.21 9.31 18.15
C ARG A 116 -24.32 10.24 18.66
N SER A 117 -24.67 11.27 17.89
CA SER A 117 -25.75 12.22 18.23
C SER A 117 -27.13 11.54 18.24
N GLN A 118 -27.41 10.70 17.25
CA GLN A 118 -28.69 9.96 17.17
C GLN A 118 -28.89 8.97 18.32
N LEU A 119 -27.81 8.36 18.82
CA LEU A 119 -27.85 7.45 19.96
C LEU A 119 -28.01 8.17 21.32
N GLN A 120 -27.84 9.48 21.36
CA GLN A 120 -27.91 10.31 22.58
C GLN A 120 -29.23 11.08 22.73
N ALA A 121 -30.17 10.93 21.78
CA ALA A 121 -31.48 11.55 21.86
C ALA A 121 -32.29 10.95 23.03
N PRO A 122 -32.89 11.77 23.93
CA PRO A 122 -33.71 11.27 25.02
C PRO A 122 -34.96 10.57 24.46
N SER A 123 -35.30 9.42 25.02
CA SER A 123 -36.52 8.69 24.63
C SER A 123 -37.76 9.58 24.82
N PRO A 124 -38.74 9.53 23.88
CA PRO A 124 -39.98 10.28 24.04
C PRO A 124 -40.65 9.89 25.34
N ILE A 125 -40.97 10.89 26.16
CA ILE A 125 -41.76 10.69 27.38
C ILE A 125 -43.21 10.50 26.91
N GLU A 126 -43.71 9.27 26.97
CA GLU A 126 -45.14 8.95 26.84
C GLU A 126 -45.92 9.35 28.10
#